data_AF-A0A355BE06-F1
#
_entry.id   AF-A0A355BE06-F1
#
_cell.length_a   1.000
_cell.length_b   1.000
_cell.length_c   1.000
_cell.angle_alpha   90.00
_cell.angle_beta   90.00
_cell.angle_gamma   90.00
#
_symmetry.space_group_name_H-M   'P 1'
#
loop_
_entity.id
_entity.type
_entity.pdbx_description
1 polymer ?
#
loop_
_entity_poly.entity_id
_entity_poly.type
_entity_poly.pdbx_seq_one_letter_code
_entity_poly.pdbx_strand_id
1 'polypeptide(L)' 'TQEDLLRDGFSSNPLFYTFVVEHNHNIIGMALYYYRYSTWKGKTIHLEDLIVKKEFRGIGAGFALF' A
#
# COMPACT_ATOMS: atom_id res chain seq x y z
N THR A 1 -14.66 -6.77 5.15
CA THR A 1 -15.64 -5.84 4.56
C THR A 1 -15.07 -4.43 4.57
N GLN A 2 -15.82 -3.40 4.18
CA GLN A 2 -15.35 -2.01 4.31
C GLN A 2 -15.07 -1.65 5.77
N GLU A 3 -15.90 -2.13 6.70
CA GLU A 3 -15.75 -1.91 8.13
C GLU A 3 -14.45 -2.51 8.66
N ASP A 4 -14.08 -3.71 8.19
CA ASP A 4 -12.81 -4.33 8.56
C ASP A 4 -11.61 -3.50 8.09
N LEU A 5 -11.65 -2.97 6.86
CA LEU A 5 -10.56 -2.13 6.34
C LEU A 5 -10.38 -0.85 7.16
N LEU A 6 -11.47 -0.22 7.60
CA LEU A 6 -11.42 0.96 8.45
C LEU A 6 -10.84 0.63 9.83
N ARG A 7 -11.32 -0.46 10.46
CA ARG A 7 -10.82 -0.91 11.76
C ARG A 7 -9.34 -1.32 11.70
N ASP A 8 -8.97 -2.09 10.69
CA ASP A 8 -7.67 -2.75 10.65
C ASP A 8 -6.59 -1.84 10.02
N GLY A 9 -6.95 -0.91 9.14
CA GLY A 9 -5.99 0.02 8.51
C GLY A 9 -5.84 1.38 9.21
N PHE A 10 -6.83 1.81 10.01
CA PHE A 10 -6.89 3.18 10.54
C PHE A 10 -7.15 3.25 12.06
N SER A 11 -6.94 2.15 12.79
CA SER A 11 -6.95 2.17 14.26
C SER A 11 -5.63 2.67 14.84
N SER A 12 -5.55 2.77 16.18
CA SER A 12 -4.32 3.12 16.89
C SER A 12 -3.20 2.08 16.74
N ASN A 13 -3.52 0.85 16.33
CA ASN A 13 -2.57 -0.22 16.06
C ASN A 13 -2.94 -0.94 14.74
N PRO A 14 -2.64 -0.31 13.59
CA PRO A 14 -3.09 -0.83 12.30
C PRO A 14 -2.33 -2.10 11.90
N LEU A 15 -3.05 -3.02 11.26
CA LEU A 15 -2.53 -4.27 10.72
C LEU A 15 -1.80 -4.08 9.40
N PHE A 16 -2.19 -3.06 8.63
CA PHE A 16 -1.56 -2.68 7.37
C PHE A 16 -1.51 -1.16 7.21
N TYR A 17 -0.67 -0.72 6.28
CA TYR A 17 -0.50 0.66 5.87
C TYR A 17 -0.71 0.73 4.36
N THR A 18 -1.15 1.90 3.88
CA THR A 18 -1.37 2.12 2.45
C THR A 18 -0.84 3.47 2.02
N PHE A 19 -0.19 3.49 0.86
CA PHE A 19 0.10 4.71 0.10
C PHE A 19 -0.79 4.75 -1.14
N VAL A 20 -1.20 5.94 -1.54
CA VAL A 20 -1.93 6.17 -2.77
C VAL A 20 -1.20 7.17 -3.64
N VAL A 21 -1.27 6.99 -4.95
CA VAL A 21 -0.84 8.02 -5.92
C VAL A 21 -2.07 8.76 -6.39
N GLU A 22 -2.05 10.06 -6.19
CA GLU A 22 -3.06 10.99 -6.67
C GLU A 22 -2.55 11.74 -7.90
N HIS A 23 -3.36 11.82 -8.94
CA HIS A 23 -3.11 12.61 -10.13
C HIS A 23 -4.38 13.36 -10.53
N ASN A 24 -4.31 14.69 -10.55
CA ASN A 24 -5.48 15.56 -10.82
C ASN A 24 -6.70 15.21 -9.95
N HIS A 25 -6.52 15.09 -8.62
CA HIS A 25 -7.57 14.72 -7.66
C HIS A 25 -8.18 13.32 -7.86
N ASN A 26 -7.54 12.46 -8.65
CA ASN A 26 -7.94 11.08 -8.85
C ASN A 26 -6.90 10.13 -8.30
N ILE A 27 -7.33 9.13 -7.52
CA ILE A 27 -6.45 8.03 -7.13
C ILE A 27 -6.21 7.14 -8.36
N ILE A 28 -4.93 7.00 -8.74
CA ILE A 28 -4.50 6.23 -9.92
C ILE A 28 -3.69 4.98 -9.58
N GLY A 29 -3.29 4.82 -8.32
CA GLY A 29 -2.60 3.63 -7.83
C GLY A 29 -2.52 3.59 -6.31
N MET A 30 -2.14 2.43 -5.78
CA MET A 30 -1.92 2.21 -4.36
C MET A 30 -0.84 1.16 -4.10
N ALA A 31 -0.25 1.23 -2.92
CA ALA A 31 0.59 0.17 -2.35
C ALA A 31 0.12 -0.15 -0.93
N LEU A 32 -0.19 -1.42 -0.66
CA LEU A 32 -0.54 -1.91 0.68
C LEU A 32 0.63 -2.72 1.24
N TYR A 33 1.03 -2.42 2.46
CA TYR A 33 2.14 -3.12 3.12
C TYR A 33 1.92 -3.28 4.61
N TYR A 34 2.64 -4.21 5.22
CA TYR A 34 2.67 -4.39 6.67
C TYR A 34 4.04 -4.83 7.16
N TYR A 35 4.28 -4.66 8.46
CA TYR A 35 5.50 -5.16 9.08
C TYR A 35 5.36 -6.63 9.43
N ARG A 36 6.40 -7.41 9.12
CA ARG A 36 6.53 -8.80 9.57
C ARG A 36 7.93 -9.05 10.12
N TYR A 37 8.11 -10.20 10.77
CA TYR A 37 9.42 -10.63 11.25
C TYR A 37 9.94 -11.78 10.39
N SER A 38 11.20 -11.67 9.95
CA SER A 38 11.93 -12.74 9.29
C SER A 38 12.97 -13.31 10.25
N THR A 39 13.03 -14.63 10.39
CA THR A 39 14.10 -15.30 11.14
C THR A 39 15.50 -15.02 10.60
N TRP A 40 15.61 -14.57 9.35
CA TRP A 40 16.87 -14.27 8.68
C TRP A 40 17.21 -12.78 8.63
N LYS A 41 16.20 -11.90 8.66
CA LYS A 41 16.36 -10.45 8.41
C LYS A 41 15.82 -9.55 9.52
N GLY A 42 15.21 -10.11 10.56
CA GLY A 42 14.57 -9.34 11.63
C GLY A 42 13.28 -8.65 11.17
N LYS A 43 13.00 -7.47 11.72
CA LYS A 43 11.85 -6.64 11.33
C LYS A 43 11.99 -6.21 9.87
N THR A 44 11.00 -6.53 9.05
CA THR A 44 10.97 -6.23 7.62
C THR A 44 9.57 -5.82 7.19
N ILE A 45 9.45 -5.25 5.99
CA ILE A 45 8.18 -4.88 5.37
C ILE A 45 7.81 -5.94 4.35
N HIS A 46 6.53 -6.31 4.30
CA HIS A 46 5.94 -7.06 3.21
C HIS A 46 5.05 -6.14 2.41
N LEU A 47 5.36 -5.98 1.12
CA LEU A 47 4.50 -5.32 0.14
C LEU A 47 3.50 -6.36 -0.37
N GLU A 48 2.24 -6.23 0.07
CA GLU A 48 1.17 -7.18 -0.25
C GLU A 48 0.58 -6.87 -1.63
N ASP A 49 0.22 -5.60 -1.86
CA ASP A 49 -0.35 -5.14 -3.11
C ASP A 49 0.41 -3.92 -3.64
N LEU A 50 0.67 -3.90 -4.94
CA LEU A 50 1.12 -2.73 -5.68
C LEU A 50 0.37 -2.67 -7.01
N ILE A 51 -0.49 -1.67 -7.16
CA ILE A 51 -1.35 -1.54 -8.32
C ILE A 51 -1.38 -0.11 -8.86
N VAL A 52 -1.31 0.01 -10.18
CA VAL A 52 -1.55 1.25 -10.93
C VAL A 52 -2.57 0.96 -12.02
N LYS A 53 -3.56 1.85 -12.15
CA LYS A 53 -4.56 1.84 -13.23
C LYS A 53 -3.86 1.73 -14.59
N LYS A 54 -4.41 0.91 -15.49
CA LYS A 54 -3.71 0.47 -16.71
C LYS A 54 -3.27 1.65 -17.59
N GLU A 55 -4.13 2.65 -17.69
CA GLU A 55 -3.94 3.88 -18.47
C GLU A 55 -2.89 4.84 -17.87
N PHE A 56 -2.48 4.64 -16.61
CA PHE A 56 -1.44 5.42 -15.93
C PHE A 56 -0.13 4.63 -15.74
N ARG A 57 0.04 3.49 -16.42
CA ARG A 57 1.30 2.72 -16.38
C ARG A 57 2.35 3.33 -17.31
N GLY A 58 3.62 3.11 -17.01
CA GLY A 58 4.75 3.61 -17.81
C GLY A 58 5.20 5.04 -17.50
N ILE A 59 4.51 5.76 -16.61
CA ILE A 59 4.85 7.14 -16.20
C ILE A 59 5.65 7.22 -14.89
N GLY A 60 6.03 6.06 -14.32
CA GLY A 60 6.78 5.99 -13.05
C GLY A 60 5.94 5.92 -11.77
N ALA A 61 4.60 5.99 -11.84
CA ALA A 61 3.74 5.97 -10.65
C ALA A 61 3.93 4.73 -9.75
N GLY A 62 4.15 3.55 -10.34
CA GLY A 62 4.40 2.32 -9.56
C GLY A 62 5.78 2.30 -8.91
N PHE A 63 6.77 2.97 -9.52
CA PHE A 63 8.11 3.10 -8.93
C PHE A 63 8.10 4.07 -7.75
N ALA A 64 7.28 5.13 -7.81
CA ALA A 64 7.11 6.06 -6.69
C ALA A 64 6.41 5.42 -5.46
N LEU A 65 5.74 4.29 -5.65
CA LEU A 65 5.06 3.53 -4.59
C LEU A 65 5.93 2.42 -3.97
N PHE A 66 7.09 2.11 -4.56
CA PHE A 66 8.00 1.03 -4.13
C PHE A 66 9.16 1.59 -3.31
#